data_AF-A0A1Q6RFU4-F1
#
_entry.id   AF-A0A1Q6RFU4-F1
#
_cell.length_a   1.000
_cell.length_b   1.000
_cell.length_c   1.000
_cell.angle_alpha   90.00
_cell.angle_beta   90.00
_cell.angle_gamma   90.00
#
_symmetry.space_group_name_H-M   'P 1'
#
loop_
_entity.id
_entity.type
_entity.pdbx_description
1 polymer ?
#
loop_
_entity_poly.entity_id
_entity_poly.type
_entity_poly.pdbx_seq_one_letter_code
_entity_poly.pdbx_strand_id
1 'polypeptide(L)'
;MQTAKEIFLEMLKPDSQPERQLKQYEALHMCLYDPINAYLRGNRKRGTVSVDRWGTTISFPEDAPGAMPLNHGDMAVCRDITRWRETVHAPDIESACTEGWDECRRKARAAAGNEQLVAGFMGTGIFEQCHFLMGFEPTLTNLYEHPGEMHELIEYITEYRLRYVKMFIDNLQPDVIFSHDDWGTKDALFMKPDIALPPLLRLYPLARLHCRAPCRLVSCADS
;
A
#
# COMPACT_ATOMS: atom_id res chain seq x y z
N MET A 1 12.06 31.31 -2.93
CA MET A 1 11.95 30.17 -2.02
C MET A 1 11.40 29.02 -2.82
N GLN A 2 12.10 27.89 -2.84
CA GLN A 2 11.65 26.68 -3.53
C GLN A 2 10.34 26.18 -2.90
N THR A 3 9.43 25.70 -3.74
CA THR A 3 8.23 24.97 -3.31
C THR A 3 8.62 23.61 -2.72
N ALA A 4 7.71 22.98 -1.96
CA ALA A 4 7.95 21.65 -1.40
C ALA A 4 8.24 20.61 -2.48
N LYS A 5 7.52 20.67 -3.62
CA LYS A 5 7.78 19.85 -4.80
C LYS A 5 9.18 20.05 -5.38
N GLU A 6 9.63 21.29 -5.54
CA GLU A 6 10.96 21.57 -6.09
C GLU A 6 12.06 21.04 -5.16
N ILE A 7 11.92 21.24 -3.86
CA ILE A 7 12.83 20.68 -2.85
C ILE A 7 12.85 19.15 -2.94
N PHE A 8 11.67 18.51 -3.02
CA PHE A 8 11.57 17.05 -3.13
C PHE A 8 12.31 16.52 -4.37
N LEU A 9 12.06 17.14 -5.53
CA LEU A 9 12.71 16.76 -6.78
C LEU A 9 14.22 17.02 -6.77
N GLU A 10 14.66 18.07 -6.08
CA GLU A 10 16.08 18.37 -5.88
C GLU A 10 16.74 17.28 -5.03
N MET A 11 16.13 16.90 -3.89
CA MET A 11 16.62 15.84 -2.99
C MET A 11 16.75 14.45 -3.64
N LEU A 12 16.17 14.23 -4.82
CA LEU A 12 16.34 12.98 -5.57
C LEU A 12 17.69 12.91 -6.32
N LYS A 13 18.40 14.02 -6.47
CA LYS A 13 19.68 14.09 -7.18
C LYS A 13 20.83 13.79 -6.21
N PRO A 14 21.83 12.97 -6.61
CA PRO A 14 22.91 12.50 -5.73
C PRO A 14 23.69 13.59 -4.97
N ASP A 15 23.91 14.75 -5.59
CA ASP A 15 24.74 15.85 -5.04
C ASP A 15 23.94 17.13 -4.77
N SER A 16 22.63 17.00 -4.55
CA SER A 16 21.75 18.15 -4.32
C SER A 16 21.99 18.86 -2.99
N GLN A 17 21.81 20.19 -2.98
CA GLN A 17 21.73 20.99 -1.76
C GLN A 17 20.38 21.72 -1.71
N PRO A 18 19.31 21.06 -1.21
CA PRO A 18 18.01 21.69 -1.09
C PRO A 18 18.06 22.88 -0.13
N GLU A 19 17.24 23.91 -0.38
CA GLU A 19 17.16 25.12 0.47
C GLU A 19 16.82 24.78 1.94
N ARG A 20 16.05 23.71 2.17
CA ARG A 20 15.74 23.18 3.50
C ARG A 20 15.32 21.71 3.44
N GLN A 21 15.19 21.10 4.61
CA GLN A 21 14.54 19.79 4.76
C GLN A 21 13.01 19.92 4.66
N LEU A 22 12.37 18.90 4.09
CA LEU A 22 10.92 18.76 4.05
C LEU A 22 10.39 18.12 5.34
N LYS A 23 9.16 18.49 5.72
CA LYS A 23 8.46 17.87 6.84
C LYS A 23 7.64 16.67 6.37
N GLN A 24 8.12 15.45 6.63
CA GLN A 24 7.43 14.21 6.25
C GLN A 24 6.99 14.22 4.76
N TYR A 25 5.68 14.19 4.50
CA TYR A 25 5.08 14.11 3.18
C TYR A 25 4.69 15.47 2.60
N GLU A 26 5.27 16.58 3.09
CA GLU A 26 4.95 17.95 2.69
C GLU A 26 4.85 18.17 1.16
N ALA A 27 5.69 17.50 0.37
CA ALA A 27 5.70 17.62 -1.08
C ALA A 27 4.63 16.79 -1.80
N LEU A 28 3.84 15.99 -1.08
CA LEU A 28 2.90 15.03 -1.64
C LEU A 28 1.46 15.40 -1.26
N HIS A 29 0.62 15.54 -2.28
CA HIS A 29 -0.83 15.47 -2.10
C HIS A 29 -1.25 14.00 -2.20
N MET A 30 -1.40 13.34 -1.06
CA MET A 30 -1.84 11.94 -1.01
C MET A 30 -3.33 11.84 -1.35
N CYS A 31 -3.63 11.23 -2.49
CA CYS A 31 -4.99 10.94 -2.90
C CYS A 31 -5.52 9.71 -2.14
N LEU A 32 -6.36 9.94 -1.13
CA LEU A 32 -6.97 8.90 -0.29
C LEU A 32 -8.44 8.62 -0.65
N TYR A 33 -8.99 9.34 -1.63
CA TYR A 33 -10.39 9.29 -2.02
C TYR A 33 -10.57 8.74 -3.45
N ASP A 34 -9.56 8.05 -3.98
CA ASP A 34 -9.69 7.38 -5.26
C ASP A 34 -10.74 6.25 -5.20
N PRO A 35 -11.34 5.86 -6.34
CA PRO A 35 -12.37 4.83 -6.38
C PRO A 35 -11.97 3.51 -5.71
N ILE A 36 -10.70 3.10 -5.82
CA ILE A 36 -10.22 1.84 -5.24
C ILE A 36 -10.12 1.96 -3.72
N ASN A 37 -9.55 3.04 -3.19
CA ASN A 37 -9.49 3.27 -1.75
C ASN A 37 -10.89 3.37 -1.13
N ALA A 38 -11.81 4.10 -1.78
CA ALA A 38 -13.20 4.17 -1.37
C ALA A 38 -13.87 2.79 -1.34
N TYR A 39 -13.63 1.95 -2.37
CA TYR A 39 -14.19 0.60 -2.45
C TYR A 39 -13.65 -0.35 -1.37
N LEU A 40 -12.33 -0.30 -1.13
CA LEU A 40 -11.63 -1.20 -0.21
C LEU A 40 -11.76 -0.79 1.26
N ARG A 41 -11.79 0.52 1.55
CA ARG A 41 -11.66 1.07 2.91
C ARG A 41 -12.81 2.00 3.32
N GLY A 42 -13.71 2.36 2.41
CA GLY A 42 -14.82 3.28 2.71
C GLY A 42 -15.81 2.79 3.75
N ASN A 43 -15.77 1.50 4.10
CA ASN A 43 -16.55 0.90 5.18
C ASN A 43 -15.90 1.05 6.57
N ARG A 44 -14.62 1.43 6.66
CA ARG A 44 -13.89 1.59 7.93
C ARG A 44 -14.27 2.91 8.59
N LYS A 45 -15.22 2.87 9.52
CA LYS A 45 -15.72 4.04 10.27
C LYS A 45 -15.31 3.95 11.74
N ARG A 46 -14.89 5.06 12.34
CA ARG A 46 -14.62 5.13 13.79
C ARG A 46 -15.85 4.68 14.59
N GLY A 47 -15.59 4.01 15.71
CA GLY A 47 -16.60 3.40 16.58
C GLY A 47 -17.21 2.10 16.02
N THR A 48 -16.68 1.51 14.95
CA THR A 48 -17.31 0.34 14.30
C THR A 48 -16.36 -0.84 14.11
N VAL A 49 -16.97 -2.03 13.99
CA VAL A 49 -16.32 -3.23 13.45
C VAL A 49 -16.98 -3.54 12.10
N SER A 50 -16.18 -3.81 11.09
CA SER A 50 -16.64 -4.06 9.71
C SER A 50 -15.84 -5.20 9.08
N VAL A 51 -16.38 -5.85 8.07
CA VAL A 51 -15.63 -6.82 7.25
C VAL A 51 -15.25 -6.14 5.95
N ASP A 52 -13.96 -6.14 5.61
CA ASP A 52 -13.46 -5.54 4.37
C ASP A 52 -13.58 -6.46 3.16
N ARG A 53 -13.10 -5.97 2.01
CA ARG A 53 -13.25 -6.66 0.72
C ARG A 53 -12.38 -7.91 0.57
N TRP A 54 -11.41 -8.10 1.44
CA TRP A 54 -10.61 -9.33 1.54
C TRP A 54 -11.22 -10.34 2.51
N GLY A 55 -12.35 -10.00 3.15
CA GLY A 55 -12.99 -10.82 4.18
C GLY A 55 -12.38 -10.61 5.57
N THR A 56 -11.41 -9.70 5.73
CA THR A 56 -10.79 -9.44 7.03
C THR A 56 -11.74 -8.61 7.89
N THR A 57 -11.93 -9.04 9.14
CA THR A 57 -12.65 -8.23 10.14
C THR A 57 -11.75 -7.09 10.60
N ILE A 58 -12.24 -5.86 10.54
CA ILE A 58 -11.53 -4.63 10.87
C ILE A 58 -12.25 -3.94 12.02
N SER A 59 -11.52 -3.67 13.10
CA SER A 59 -11.96 -2.84 14.20
C SER A 59 -11.42 -1.42 14.05
N PHE A 60 -12.28 -0.42 14.20
CA PHE A 60 -11.87 0.97 14.28
C PHE A 60 -12.54 1.65 15.47
N PRO A 61 -11.97 1.52 16.68
CA PRO A 61 -12.47 2.20 17.88
C PRO A 61 -12.50 3.73 17.72
N GLU A 62 -13.31 4.41 18.53
CA GLU A 62 -13.51 5.86 18.44
C GLU A 62 -12.24 6.66 18.80
N ASP A 63 -11.48 6.17 19.77
CA ASP A 63 -10.25 6.75 20.30
C ASP A 63 -8.97 6.23 19.60
N ALA A 64 -9.09 5.22 18.74
CA ALA A 64 -7.95 4.64 18.06
C ALA A 64 -7.41 5.57 16.95
N PRO A 65 -6.08 5.65 16.76
CA PRO A 65 -5.50 6.46 15.69
C PRO A 65 -5.81 5.89 14.29
N GLY A 66 -6.01 4.58 14.18
CA GLY A 66 -6.32 3.88 12.93
C GLY A 66 -7.08 2.58 13.14
N ALA A 67 -7.57 2.01 12.04
CA ALA A 67 -8.29 0.75 12.03
C ALA A 67 -7.31 -0.43 11.98
N MET A 68 -7.61 -1.49 12.76
CA MET A 68 -6.75 -2.67 12.91
C MET A 68 -7.50 -3.96 12.55
N PRO A 69 -6.82 -4.97 11.98
CA PRO A 69 -7.42 -6.26 11.71
C PRO A 69 -7.67 -7.05 13.01
N LEU A 70 -8.82 -7.72 13.08
CA LEU A 70 -9.12 -8.77 14.04
C LEU A 70 -8.97 -10.11 13.31
N ASN A 71 -7.79 -10.71 13.44
CA ASN A 71 -7.35 -11.84 12.61
C ASN A 71 -6.79 -13.01 13.45
N HIS A 72 -7.19 -13.09 14.71
CA HIS A 72 -6.78 -14.17 15.62
C HIS A 72 -7.76 -15.34 15.56
N GLY A 73 -7.21 -16.57 15.61
CA GLY A 73 -7.97 -17.81 15.70
C GLY A 73 -9.03 -17.92 14.59
N ASP A 74 -10.29 -18.10 14.98
CA ASP A 74 -11.41 -18.25 14.05
C ASP A 74 -11.73 -16.99 13.22
N MET A 75 -11.18 -15.83 13.56
CA MET A 75 -11.40 -14.62 12.76
C MET A 75 -10.43 -14.49 11.58
N ALA A 76 -9.37 -15.31 11.53
CA ALA A 76 -8.45 -15.30 10.40
C ALA A 76 -9.15 -15.77 9.12
N VAL A 77 -8.93 -15.05 8.02
CA VAL A 77 -9.37 -15.43 6.67
C VAL A 77 -8.58 -16.65 6.20
N CYS A 78 -7.26 -16.61 6.37
CA CYS A 78 -6.36 -17.72 6.05
C CYS A 78 -5.94 -18.42 7.33
N ARG A 79 -6.70 -19.45 7.73
CA ARG A 79 -6.38 -20.26 8.92
C ARG A 79 -5.34 -21.34 8.66
N ASP A 80 -5.25 -21.80 7.43
CA ASP A 80 -4.34 -22.85 6.97
C ASP A 80 -3.70 -22.40 5.66
N ILE A 81 -2.40 -22.07 5.73
CA ILE A 81 -1.64 -21.60 4.58
C ILE A 81 -1.56 -22.68 3.49
N THR A 82 -1.59 -23.97 3.83
CA THR A 82 -1.51 -25.05 2.84
C THR A 82 -2.74 -25.13 1.93
N ARG A 83 -3.83 -24.47 2.35
CA ARG A 83 -5.12 -24.42 1.66
C ARG A 83 -5.62 -22.99 1.43
N TRP A 84 -4.72 -22.02 1.42
CA TRP A 84 -5.06 -20.58 1.36
C TRP A 84 -6.02 -20.22 0.22
N ARG A 85 -5.93 -20.91 -0.92
CA ARG A 85 -6.74 -20.68 -2.14
C ARG A 85 -8.24 -20.90 -1.93
N GLU A 86 -8.61 -21.68 -0.91
CA GLU A 86 -10.01 -21.92 -0.60
C GLU A 86 -10.67 -20.71 0.07
N THR A 87 -9.90 -19.90 0.80
CA THR A 87 -10.45 -18.83 1.64
C THR A 87 -10.01 -17.43 1.26
N VAL A 88 -8.81 -17.25 0.70
CA VAL A 88 -8.30 -15.93 0.31
C VAL A 88 -8.68 -15.62 -1.12
N HIS A 89 -9.52 -14.60 -1.29
CA HIS A 89 -9.98 -14.12 -2.58
C HIS A 89 -9.74 -12.62 -2.67
N ALA A 90 -8.86 -12.22 -3.59
CA ALA A 90 -8.61 -10.81 -3.86
C ALA A 90 -9.88 -10.14 -4.40
N PRO A 91 -10.19 -8.91 -3.97
CA PRO A 91 -11.36 -8.21 -4.47
C PRO A 91 -11.17 -7.80 -5.94
N ASP A 92 -12.24 -7.89 -6.72
CA ASP A 92 -12.25 -7.46 -8.12
C ASP A 92 -12.36 -5.93 -8.21
N ILE A 93 -11.20 -5.26 -8.15
CA ILE A 93 -11.10 -3.80 -8.24
C ILE A 93 -11.33 -3.29 -9.67
N GLU A 94 -11.05 -4.09 -10.70
CA GLU A 94 -11.17 -3.67 -12.10
C GLU A 94 -12.64 -3.50 -12.48
N SER A 95 -13.49 -4.46 -12.08
CA SER A 95 -14.93 -4.37 -12.29
C SER A 95 -15.60 -3.37 -11.33
N ALA A 96 -15.15 -3.29 -10.07
CA ALA A 96 -15.80 -2.44 -9.07
C ALA A 96 -15.46 -0.94 -9.19
N CYS A 97 -14.32 -0.61 -9.81
CA CYS A 97 -13.76 0.74 -9.81
C CYS A 97 -13.61 1.29 -11.23
N THR A 98 -14.67 1.24 -12.05
CA THR A 98 -14.68 1.73 -13.44
C THR A 98 -14.97 3.23 -13.54
N GLU A 99 -15.60 3.83 -12.53
CA GLU A 99 -16.11 5.22 -12.57
C GLU A 99 -15.46 6.13 -11.52
N GLY A 100 -15.68 7.44 -11.63
CA GLY A 100 -15.24 8.44 -10.65
C GLY A 100 -13.79 8.93 -10.80
N TRP A 101 -13.01 8.32 -11.69
CA TRP A 101 -11.60 8.66 -11.89
C TRP A 101 -11.35 10.08 -12.40
N ASP A 102 -12.15 10.58 -13.35
CA ASP A 102 -11.94 11.91 -13.93
C ASP A 102 -12.11 13.03 -12.89
N GLU A 103 -13.17 12.93 -12.09
CA GLU A 103 -13.43 13.87 -11.01
C GLU A 103 -12.38 13.73 -9.89
N CYS A 104 -11.98 12.50 -9.56
CA CYS A 104 -10.90 12.24 -8.61
C CYS A 104 -9.59 12.89 -9.05
N ARG A 105 -9.18 12.67 -10.30
CA ARG A 105 -7.97 13.25 -10.90
C ARG A 105 -8.04 14.78 -10.92
N ARG A 106 -9.16 15.35 -11.34
CA ARG A 106 -9.36 16.82 -11.34
C ARG A 106 -9.21 17.40 -9.94
N LYS A 107 -9.86 16.80 -8.93
CA LYS A 107 -9.74 17.22 -7.52
C LYS A 107 -8.32 17.09 -6.99
N ALA A 108 -7.66 15.95 -7.25
CA ALA A 108 -6.29 15.72 -6.80
C ALA A 108 -5.31 16.72 -7.41
N ARG A 109 -5.44 17.02 -8.70
CA ARG A 109 -4.61 18.00 -9.40
C ARG A 109 -4.86 19.42 -8.90
N ALA A 110 -6.13 19.79 -8.68
CA ALA A 110 -6.47 21.10 -8.13
C ALA A 110 -5.93 21.28 -6.70
N ALA A 111 -6.03 20.25 -5.85
CA ALA A 111 -5.52 20.29 -4.48
C ALA A 111 -3.98 20.35 -4.42
N ALA A 112 -3.29 19.58 -5.26
CA ALA A 112 -1.83 19.60 -5.33
C ALA A 112 -1.27 20.93 -5.88
N GLY A 113 -2.02 21.58 -6.77
CA GLY A 113 -1.61 22.82 -7.43
C GLY A 113 -0.25 22.68 -8.11
N ASN A 114 0.57 23.73 -7.99
CA ASN A 114 1.95 23.73 -8.50
C ASN A 114 2.99 23.34 -7.43
N GLU A 115 2.58 23.26 -6.16
CA GLU A 115 3.51 23.15 -5.02
C GLU A 115 3.72 21.71 -4.55
N GLN A 116 2.84 20.78 -4.92
CA GLN A 116 2.89 19.38 -4.53
C GLN A 116 2.82 18.43 -5.73
N LEU A 117 3.22 17.18 -5.49
CA LEU A 117 3.07 16.06 -6.42
C LEU A 117 1.80 15.28 -6.06
N VAL A 118 1.00 14.90 -7.05
CA VAL A 118 -0.13 14.00 -6.81
C VAL A 118 0.42 12.60 -6.53
N ALA A 119 0.13 12.07 -5.33
CA ALA A 119 0.56 10.75 -4.91
C ALA A 119 -0.63 9.78 -4.86
N GLY A 120 -0.57 8.69 -5.63
CA GLY A 120 -1.51 7.58 -5.50
C GLY A 120 -1.13 6.72 -4.28
N PHE A 121 -2.03 6.61 -3.30
CA PHE A 121 -1.73 5.90 -2.05
C PHE A 121 -2.26 4.47 -2.05
N MET A 122 -1.36 3.50 -1.88
CA MET A 122 -1.66 2.08 -1.79
C MET A 122 -1.32 1.54 -0.41
N GLY A 123 -2.25 1.70 0.54
CA GLY A 123 -2.17 1.14 1.89
C GLY A 123 -2.29 -0.39 1.90
N THR A 124 -1.87 -1.04 3.00
CA THR A 124 -1.85 -2.50 3.16
C THR A 124 -1.04 -3.17 2.06
N GLY A 125 0.27 -3.14 2.26
CA GLY A 125 1.27 -3.75 1.40
C GLY A 125 1.18 -5.28 1.36
N ILE A 126 2.15 -5.92 0.73
CA ILE A 126 2.19 -7.37 0.55
C ILE A 126 2.28 -8.08 1.91
N PHE A 127 3.22 -7.71 2.78
CA PHE A 127 3.32 -8.33 4.10
C PHE A 127 2.20 -7.92 5.01
N GLU A 128 1.85 -6.64 4.96
CA GLU A 128 0.72 -6.14 5.71
C GLU A 128 -0.55 -6.94 5.37
N GLN A 129 -0.78 -7.22 4.09
CA GLN A 129 -1.90 -8.05 3.63
C GLN A 129 -1.78 -9.50 4.13
N CYS A 130 -0.58 -10.11 4.11
CA CYS A 130 -0.39 -11.45 4.68
C CYS A 130 -0.84 -11.51 6.14
N HIS A 131 -0.34 -10.60 6.98
CA HIS A 131 -0.71 -10.64 8.39
C HIS A 131 -2.14 -10.15 8.63
N PHE A 132 -2.75 -9.33 7.77
CA PHE A 132 -4.19 -9.05 7.83
C PHE A 132 -5.04 -10.30 7.59
N LEU A 133 -4.57 -11.24 6.75
CA LEU A 133 -5.29 -12.47 6.41
C LEU A 133 -5.18 -13.56 7.47
N MET A 134 -4.00 -13.73 8.10
CA MET A 134 -3.73 -14.87 9.00
C MET A 134 -3.23 -14.51 10.40
N GLY A 135 -2.98 -13.23 10.69
CA GLY A 135 -2.34 -12.79 11.92
C GLY A 135 -0.81 -12.71 11.79
N PHE A 136 -0.20 -11.92 12.66
CA PHE A 136 1.23 -11.59 12.58
C PHE A 136 2.13 -12.80 12.89
N GLU A 137 1.91 -13.47 14.03
CA GLU A 137 2.67 -14.65 14.42
C GLU A 137 2.53 -15.80 13.39
N PRO A 138 1.31 -16.20 12.95
CA PRO A 138 1.17 -17.21 11.91
C PRO A 138 1.85 -16.82 10.59
N THR A 139 1.86 -15.54 10.21
CA THR A 139 2.58 -15.09 9.01
C THR A 139 4.07 -15.38 9.12
N LEU A 140 4.69 -15.05 10.25
CA LEU A 140 6.12 -15.28 10.48
C LEU A 140 6.45 -16.78 10.56
N THR A 141 5.62 -17.57 11.25
CA THR A 141 5.79 -19.02 11.34
C THR A 141 5.68 -19.67 9.96
N ASN A 142 4.66 -19.32 9.18
CA ASN A 142 4.42 -19.90 7.86
C ASN A 142 5.50 -19.52 6.84
N LEU A 143 6.12 -18.34 6.96
CA LEU A 143 7.27 -17.98 6.12
C LEU A 143 8.46 -18.93 6.30
N TYR A 144 8.57 -19.57 7.47
CA TYR A 144 9.59 -20.56 7.76
C TYR A 144 9.12 -22.00 7.49
N GLU A 145 7.93 -22.37 7.97
CA GLU A 145 7.43 -23.75 7.93
C GLU A 145 6.80 -24.13 6.58
N HIS A 146 6.19 -23.17 5.88
CA HIS A 146 5.46 -23.34 4.62
C HIS A 146 5.89 -22.32 3.56
N PRO A 147 7.19 -22.24 3.21
CA PRO A 147 7.71 -21.19 2.33
C PRO A 147 7.16 -21.27 0.91
N GLY A 148 6.82 -22.46 0.42
CA GLY A 148 6.24 -22.64 -0.91
C GLY A 148 4.87 -21.97 -1.04
N GLU A 149 3.97 -22.28 -0.10
CA GLU A 149 2.61 -21.77 -0.08
C GLU A 149 2.57 -20.28 0.28
N MET A 150 3.47 -19.82 1.16
CA MET A 150 3.66 -18.39 1.40
C MET A 150 4.11 -17.65 0.13
N HIS A 151 5.06 -18.19 -0.64
CA HIS A 151 5.45 -17.57 -1.90
C HIS A 151 4.30 -17.52 -2.91
N GLU A 152 3.47 -18.56 -2.98
CA GLU A 152 2.28 -18.55 -3.84
C GLU A 152 1.27 -17.47 -3.42
N LEU A 153 1.00 -17.32 -2.12
CA LEU A 153 0.11 -16.28 -1.60
C LEU A 153 0.69 -14.88 -1.84
N ILE A 154 1.99 -14.70 -1.61
CA ILE A 154 2.69 -13.43 -1.85
C ILE A 154 2.64 -13.06 -3.33
N GLU A 155 2.86 -14.00 -4.24
CA GLU A 155 2.76 -13.74 -5.69
C GLU A 155 1.33 -13.37 -6.06
N TYR A 156 0.33 -14.05 -5.49
CA TYR A 156 -1.09 -13.72 -5.72
C TYR A 156 -1.44 -12.28 -5.28
N ILE A 157 -0.98 -11.86 -4.10
CA ILE A 157 -1.15 -10.49 -3.60
C ILE A 157 -0.34 -9.50 -4.47
N THR A 158 0.85 -9.88 -4.91
CA THR A 158 1.69 -9.06 -5.79
C THR A 158 0.98 -8.79 -7.12
N GLU A 159 0.44 -9.81 -7.78
CA GLU A 159 -0.33 -9.67 -9.01
C GLU A 159 -1.55 -8.76 -8.84
N TYR A 160 -2.25 -8.87 -7.72
CA TYR A 160 -3.32 -7.91 -7.37
C TYR A 160 -2.80 -6.47 -7.26
N ARG A 161 -1.65 -6.26 -6.61
CA ARG A 161 -1.06 -4.92 -6.49
C ARG A 161 -0.56 -4.37 -7.84
N LEU A 162 -0.06 -5.21 -8.74
CA LEU A 162 0.33 -4.79 -10.08
C LEU A 162 -0.90 -4.29 -10.88
N ARG A 163 -2.04 -4.98 -10.78
CA ARG A 163 -3.32 -4.51 -11.34
C ARG A 163 -3.74 -3.17 -10.74
N TYR A 164 -3.64 -3.02 -9.42
CA TYR A 164 -3.93 -1.76 -8.74
C TYR A 164 -3.04 -0.61 -9.25
N VAL A 165 -1.71 -0.81 -9.29
CA VAL A 165 -0.76 0.17 -9.85
C VAL A 165 -1.12 0.56 -11.27
N LYS A 166 -1.46 -0.41 -12.12
CA LYS A 166 -1.88 -0.16 -13.51
C LYS A 166 -3.11 0.74 -13.57
N MET A 167 -4.15 0.47 -12.78
CA MET A 167 -5.35 1.31 -12.73
C MET A 167 -5.05 2.73 -12.27
N PHE A 168 -4.14 2.92 -11.31
CA PHE A 168 -3.67 4.25 -10.93
C PHE A 168 -2.97 4.99 -12.05
N ILE A 169 -2.03 4.33 -12.74
CA ILE A 169 -1.32 4.93 -13.87
C ILE A 169 -2.31 5.34 -14.97
N ASP A 170 -3.19 4.43 -15.36
CA ASP A 170 -4.10 4.64 -16.49
C ASP A 170 -5.15 5.72 -16.17
N ASN A 171 -5.69 5.73 -14.95
CA ASN A 171 -6.86 6.55 -14.62
C ASN A 171 -6.55 7.77 -13.74
N LEU A 172 -5.84 7.60 -12.62
CA LEU A 172 -5.48 8.70 -11.71
C LEU A 172 -4.33 9.54 -12.29
N GLN A 173 -3.42 8.91 -13.05
CA GLN A 173 -2.21 9.51 -13.59
C GLN A 173 -1.40 10.26 -12.51
N PRO A 174 -0.99 9.61 -11.41
CA PRO A 174 -0.25 10.26 -10.35
C PRO A 174 1.19 10.60 -10.78
N ASP A 175 1.80 11.54 -10.09
CA ASP A 175 3.23 11.84 -10.28
C ASP A 175 4.10 10.82 -9.55
N VAL A 176 3.65 10.34 -8.39
CA VAL A 176 4.33 9.37 -7.52
C VAL A 176 3.34 8.31 -7.05
N ILE A 177 3.78 7.05 -6.97
CA ILE A 177 3.05 6.00 -6.26
C ILE A 177 3.64 5.85 -4.87
N PHE A 178 2.79 5.94 -3.86
CA PHE A 178 3.12 5.67 -2.47
C PHE A 178 2.61 4.28 -2.12
N SER A 179 3.49 3.28 -2.14
CA SER A 179 3.19 1.91 -1.75
C SER A 179 3.64 1.68 -0.31
N HIS A 180 2.68 1.56 0.61
CA HIS A 180 2.90 1.31 2.03
C HIS A 180 3.12 -0.17 2.31
N ASP A 181 4.06 -0.51 3.20
CA ASP A 181 4.20 -1.88 3.73
C ASP A 181 5.14 -1.93 4.95
N ASP A 182 4.75 -2.61 6.04
CA ASP A 182 5.48 -2.57 7.32
C ASP A 182 6.42 -3.77 7.51
N TRP A 183 7.52 -3.83 6.74
CA TRP A 183 8.48 -4.96 6.75
C TRP A 183 9.70 -4.80 7.67
N GLY A 184 9.82 -3.67 8.35
CA GLY A 184 10.96 -3.36 9.22
C GLY A 184 11.44 -1.92 9.05
N THR A 185 12.41 -1.55 9.87
CA THR A 185 12.99 -0.20 9.92
C THR A 185 13.83 0.10 8.69
N LYS A 186 14.12 1.40 8.51
CA LYS A 186 15.01 1.88 7.46
C LYS A 186 16.32 1.10 7.34
N ASP A 187 16.88 0.68 8.47
CA ASP A 187 18.19 0.04 8.54
C ASP A 187 18.13 -1.45 8.91
N ALA A 188 16.93 -2.00 9.17
CA ALA A 188 16.76 -3.41 9.55
C ALA A 188 15.39 -3.99 9.13
N LEU A 189 15.43 -5.07 8.35
CA LEU A 189 14.23 -5.86 8.05
C LEU A 189 13.86 -6.77 9.22
N PHE A 190 12.57 -7.10 9.37
CA PHE A 190 12.12 -8.12 10.34
C PHE A 190 12.68 -9.51 10.02
N MET A 191 13.01 -9.76 8.75
CA MET A 191 13.47 -11.06 8.24
C MET A 191 14.63 -10.89 7.26
N LYS A 192 15.44 -11.93 7.10
CA LYS A 192 16.51 -11.93 6.11
C LYS A 192 15.94 -11.79 4.69
N PRO A 193 16.61 -11.05 3.79
CA PRO A 193 16.16 -10.85 2.41
C PRO A 193 15.74 -12.14 1.70
N ASP A 194 16.51 -13.21 1.86
CA ASP A 194 16.32 -14.47 1.13
C ASP A 194 15.00 -15.19 1.46
N ILE A 195 14.31 -14.77 2.53
CA ILE A 195 13.02 -15.33 2.96
C ILE A 195 11.83 -14.59 2.33
N ALA A 196 11.99 -13.31 1.96
CA ALA A 196 10.86 -12.43 1.60
C ALA A 196 11.00 -11.66 0.27
N LEU A 197 12.21 -11.54 -0.29
CA LEU A 197 12.48 -10.56 -1.36
C LEU A 197 12.05 -10.88 -2.80
N PRO A 198 11.87 -12.14 -3.28
CA PRO A 198 11.74 -12.37 -4.72
C PRO A 198 10.57 -11.62 -5.42
N PRO A 199 9.37 -11.51 -4.82
CA PRO A 199 8.22 -10.87 -5.49
C PRO A 199 8.19 -9.33 -5.36
N LEU A 200 8.70 -8.76 -4.26
CA LEU A 200 8.66 -7.31 -4.00
C LEU A 200 9.44 -6.47 -5.02
N LEU A 201 10.54 -7.02 -5.53
CA LEU A 201 11.35 -6.36 -6.57
C LEU A 201 10.60 -6.21 -7.91
N ARG A 202 9.48 -6.91 -8.13
CA ARG A 202 8.66 -6.78 -9.35
C ARG A 202 7.76 -5.54 -9.39
N LEU A 203 7.45 -4.93 -8.24
CA LEU A 203 6.71 -3.66 -8.21
C LEU A 203 7.56 -2.50 -8.74
N TYR A 204 8.89 -2.58 -8.60
CA TYR A 204 9.82 -1.52 -9.01
C TYR A 204 9.84 -1.22 -10.52
N PRO A 205 9.96 -2.20 -11.44
CA PRO A 205 10.04 -1.91 -12.88
C PRO A 205 8.77 -1.27 -13.47
N LEU A 206 7.57 -1.72 -13.10
CA LEU A 206 6.32 -1.14 -13.65
C LEU A 206 6.09 0.30 -13.20
N ALA A 207 6.39 0.59 -11.94
CA ALA A 207 6.24 1.92 -11.36
C ALA A 207 7.25 2.93 -11.94
N ARG A 208 8.42 2.45 -12.39
CA ARG A 208 9.48 3.27 -13.00
C ARG A 208 9.24 3.60 -14.48
N LEU A 209 8.48 2.79 -15.21
CA LEU A 209 8.22 2.99 -16.65
C LEU A 209 7.17 4.07 -16.95
N HIS A 210 6.25 4.34 -16.02
CA HIS A 210 5.07 5.14 -16.32
C HIS A 210 4.84 6.36 -15.40
N CYS A 211 5.50 6.44 -14.25
CA CYS A 211 5.41 7.63 -13.39
C CYS A 211 6.45 8.68 -13.78
N ARG A 212 6.03 9.96 -13.81
CA ARG A 212 6.88 11.10 -14.19
C ARG A 212 7.91 11.48 -13.11
N ALA A 213 7.77 10.95 -11.89
CA ALA A 213 8.74 11.02 -10.81
C ALA A 213 9.05 9.59 -10.30
N PRO A 214 10.20 9.35 -9.64
CA PRO A 214 10.55 8.01 -9.18
C PRO A 214 9.52 7.50 -8.16
N CYS A 215 8.93 6.33 -8.46
CA CYS A 215 8.13 5.61 -7.49
C CYS A 215 9.00 5.17 -6.31
N ARG A 216 8.56 5.47 -5.09
CA ARG A 216 9.20 5.05 -3.85
C ARG A 216 8.25 4.10 -3.12
N LEU A 217 8.75 2.90 -2.81
CA LEU A 217 8.16 2.08 -1.76
C LEU A 217 8.49 2.76 -0.43
N VAL A 218 7.50 2.97 0.43
CA VAL A 218 7.70 3.58 1.75
C VAL A 218 7.27 2.56 2.79
N SER A 219 8.25 2.07 3.58
CA SER A 219 7.98 1.29 4.78
C SER A 219 7.76 2.25 5.94
N CYS A 220 6.62 2.15 6.65
CA CYS A 220 6.37 2.94 7.85
C CYS A 220 7.06 2.26 9.04
N ALA A 221 8.36 2.48 9.14
CA ALA A 221 9.11 2.07 10.31
C ALA A 221 10.07 3.19 10.69
N ASP A 222 9.47 4.35 10.92
CA ASP A 222 10.11 5.52 11.52
C ASP A 222 9.41 5.78 12.86
N SER A 223 9.94 5.13 13.90
CA SER A 223 9.86 5.57 15.30
C SER A 223 11.21 5.31 15.96
#